data_AF-Q9P3E3-F1
#
_entry.id   AF-Q9P3E3-F1
#
_cell.length_a   1.000
_cell.length_b   1.000
_cell.length_c   1.000
_cell.angle_alpha   90.00
_cell.angle_beta   90.00
_cell.angle_gamma   90.00
#
_symmetry.space_group_name_H-M   'P 1'
#
loop_
_entity.id
_entity.type
_entity.pdbx_description
1 polymer ?
#
loop_
_entity_poly.entity_id
_entity_poly.type
_entity_poly.pdbx_seq_one_letter_code
_entity_poly.pdbx_strand_id
1 'polypeptide(L)'
;DRCGLLLERHAKIATDGQKPFLKKDSDFKEVPSGDIDLETAISLIKPTVLLGCSGQPGKFTEKAIREMSKHVKHPIIFPISNPTTLMEAKPVQIDEWSNGKALMATGSPLPPLTRNGKEYVISQCNNALLYPALGVACVLSRCKLLSDGMLKAASDALATVPRSLFVADEALLPDLDNAREISRHIVFAVLKQAISEGMSTVDLPKDDAKLKEWIIEREWNPEYRNFV
;
A
#
# COMPACT_ATOMS: atom_id res chain seq x y z
N ASP A 1 5.79 -10.41 14.60
CA ASP A 1 5.23 -9.69 15.78
C ASP A 1 6.23 -9.78 16.93
N ARG A 2 5.87 -9.44 18.16
CA ARG A 2 6.70 -9.52 19.38
C ARG A 2 7.39 -10.88 19.59
N CYS A 3 6.84 -11.96 19.02
CA CYS A 3 7.41 -13.32 19.06
C CYS A 3 8.20 -13.68 17.78
N GLY A 4 8.62 -12.69 16.99
CA GLY A 4 9.25 -12.93 15.69
C GLY A 4 8.25 -13.43 14.62
N LEU A 5 8.67 -14.43 13.84
CA LEU A 5 7.82 -15.13 12.88
C LEU A 5 6.68 -15.86 13.60
N LEU A 6 5.45 -15.66 13.15
CA LEU A 6 4.27 -16.29 13.75
C LEU A 6 4.14 -17.75 13.31
N LEU A 7 4.24 -18.67 14.27
CA LEU A 7 4.20 -20.12 14.09
C LEU A 7 2.95 -20.72 14.76
N GLU A 8 2.60 -21.97 14.42
CA GLU A 8 1.49 -22.70 15.05
C GLU A 8 1.65 -22.79 16.58
N ARG A 9 2.88 -22.89 17.11
CA ARG A 9 3.15 -22.80 18.56
C ARG A 9 2.62 -21.52 19.23
N HIS A 10 2.45 -20.44 18.46
CA HIS A 10 1.93 -19.15 18.95
C HIS A 10 0.40 -19.05 18.90
N ALA A 11 -0.32 -20.08 18.46
CA ALA A 11 -1.78 -20.04 18.26
C ALA A 11 -2.58 -19.59 19.49
N LYS A 12 -2.08 -19.84 20.71
CA LYS A 12 -2.73 -19.43 21.97
C LYS A 12 -2.67 -17.92 22.24
N ILE A 13 -1.69 -17.22 21.68
CA ILE A 13 -1.46 -15.79 21.90
C ILE A 13 -1.71 -14.95 20.64
N ALA A 14 -1.90 -15.60 19.48
CA ALA A 14 -2.22 -14.96 18.21
C ALA A 14 -3.65 -14.42 18.20
N THR A 15 -3.84 -13.23 17.66
CA THR A 15 -5.18 -12.66 17.41
C THR A 15 -5.91 -13.44 16.32
N ASP A 16 -7.24 -13.30 16.24
CA ASP A 16 -8.02 -13.97 15.18
C ASP A 16 -7.57 -13.58 13.77
N GLY A 17 -7.15 -12.31 13.58
CA GLY A 17 -6.58 -11.85 12.31
C GLY A 17 -5.19 -12.41 12.02
N GLN A 18 -4.44 -12.89 13.02
CA GLN A 18 -3.11 -13.49 12.84
C GLN A 18 -3.18 -15.01 12.56
N LYS A 19 -4.20 -15.70 13.09
CA LYS A 19 -4.34 -17.17 12.99
C LYS A 19 -4.24 -17.73 11.56
N PRO A 20 -4.85 -17.12 10.53
CA PRO A 20 -4.72 -17.60 9.15
C PRO A 20 -3.29 -17.53 8.59
N PHE A 21 -2.40 -16.75 9.21
CA PHE A 21 -1.03 -16.49 8.73
C PHE A 21 0.05 -17.26 9.50
N LEU A 22 -0.33 -18.06 10.51
CA LEU A 22 0.62 -18.90 11.24
C LEU A 22 1.29 -19.90 10.30
N LYS A 23 2.62 -19.99 10.37
CA LYS A 23 3.37 -21.00 9.63
C LYS A 23 3.54 -22.26 10.47
N LYS A 24 3.72 -23.40 9.80
CA LYS A 24 3.94 -24.66 10.50
C LYS A 24 5.31 -24.66 11.16
N ASP A 25 5.35 -25.12 12.39
CA ASP A 25 6.61 -25.36 13.11
C ASP A 25 7.55 -26.31 12.35
N SER A 26 6.97 -27.26 11.60
CA SER A 26 7.71 -28.23 10.80
C SER A 26 8.52 -27.61 9.66
N ASP A 27 8.19 -26.40 9.23
CA ASP A 27 8.85 -25.73 8.11
C ASP A 27 10.17 -25.06 8.55
N PHE A 28 10.42 -24.98 9.87
CA PHE A 28 11.56 -24.27 10.46
C PHE A 28 12.37 -25.13 11.43
N LYS A 29 12.42 -26.46 11.22
CA LYS A 29 13.11 -27.42 12.10
C LYS A 29 14.61 -27.17 12.26
N GLU A 30 15.23 -26.51 11.29
CA GLU A 30 16.67 -26.21 11.30
C GLU A 30 17.05 -25.07 12.25
N VAL A 31 16.07 -24.31 12.74
CA VAL A 31 16.31 -23.20 13.66
C VAL A 31 16.28 -23.73 15.10
N PRO A 32 17.24 -23.32 15.96
CA PRO A 32 17.20 -23.63 17.38
C PRO A 32 15.83 -23.34 18.00
N SER A 33 15.46 -24.14 19.00
CA SER A 33 14.19 -23.96 19.73
C SER A 33 14.09 -22.53 20.27
N GLY A 34 13.18 -21.73 19.72
CA GLY A 34 12.95 -20.36 20.12
C GLY A 34 12.08 -19.62 19.11
N ASP A 35 11.92 -18.32 19.34
CA ASP A 35 11.29 -17.41 18.38
C ASP A 35 12.28 -17.07 17.26
N ILE A 36 11.76 -16.90 16.04
CA ILE A 36 12.57 -16.63 14.84
C ILE A 36 12.55 -15.13 14.57
N ASP A 37 13.69 -14.45 14.75
CA ASP A 37 13.82 -13.01 14.50
C ASP A 37 13.68 -12.64 13.01
N LEU A 38 13.63 -11.33 12.71
CA LEU A 38 13.38 -10.85 11.36
C LEU A 38 14.49 -11.26 10.40
N GLU A 39 15.75 -11.13 10.80
CA GLU A 39 16.90 -11.50 9.96
C GLU A 39 16.91 -12.99 9.62
N THR A 40 16.64 -13.84 10.61
CA THR A 40 16.55 -15.30 10.42
C THR A 40 15.36 -15.65 9.54
N ALA A 41 14.20 -15.02 9.75
CA ALA A 41 13.03 -15.21 8.91
C ALA A 41 13.30 -14.83 7.45
N ILE A 42 13.98 -13.70 7.21
CA ILE A 42 14.38 -13.27 5.86
C ILE A 42 15.34 -14.28 5.22
N SER A 43 16.34 -14.76 5.95
CA SER A 43 17.32 -15.74 5.43
C SER A 43 16.68 -17.07 5.03
N LEU A 44 15.65 -17.52 5.77
CA LEU A 44 14.99 -18.81 5.54
C LEU A 44 13.91 -18.71 4.47
N ILE A 45 13.04 -17.69 4.57
CA ILE A 45 11.88 -17.51 3.68
C ILE A 45 12.31 -16.91 2.35
N LYS A 46 13.38 -16.10 2.33
CA LYS A 46 13.85 -15.33 1.18
C LYS A 46 12.73 -14.51 0.53
N PRO A 47 12.02 -13.66 1.30
CA PRO A 47 10.87 -12.95 0.76
C PRO A 47 11.29 -11.93 -0.30
N THR A 48 10.40 -11.68 -1.25
CA THR A 48 10.59 -10.64 -2.29
C THR A 48 10.03 -9.28 -1.88
N VAL A 49 9.18 -9.26 -0.85
CA VAL A 49 8.52 -8.07 -0.30
C VAL A 49 8.70 -8.05 1.21
N LEU A 50 9.07 -6.90 1.75
CA LEU A 50 9.19 -6.63 3.17
C LEU A 50 8.38 -5.37 3.53
N LEU A 51 7.30 -5.54 4.30
CA LEU A 51 6.42 -4.45 4.73
C LEU A 51 6.61 -4.18 6.22
N GLY A 52 6.83 -2.90 6.56
CA GLY A 52 7.05 -2.43 7.93
C GLY A 52 5.84 -1.66 8.41
N CYS A 53 5.02 -2.27 9.27
CA CYS A 53 3.82 -1.66 9.86
C CYS A 53 3.82 -1.81 11.39
N SER A 54 4.99 -1.75 12.01
CA SER A 54 5.20 -2.06 13.42
C SER A 54 5.03 -0.88 14.37
N GLY A 55 5.12 0.35 13.88
CA GLY A 55 5.26 1.55 14.71
C GLY A 55 6.55 1.59 15.53
N GLN A 56 7.55 0.76 15.19
CA GLN A 56 8.80 0.61 15.94
C GLN A 56 9.99 0.99 15.04
N PRO A 57 10.69 2.10 15.34
CA PRO A 57 11.84 2.52 14.53
C PRO A 57 13.01 1.54 14.65
N GLY A 58 13.82 1.46 13.60
CA GLY A 58 15.03 0.64 13.56
C GLY A 58 14.81 -0.87 13.42
N LYS A 59 13.58 -1.32 13.17
CA LYS A 59 13.28 -2.75 12.94
C LYS A 59 13.76 -3.26 11.60
N PHE A 60 13.95 -2.39 10.61
CA PHE A 60 14.66 -2.74 9.39
C PHE A 60 16.14 -2.45 9.60
N THR A 61 16.88 -3.46 10.02
CA THR A 61 18.32 -3.35 10.27
C THR A 61 19.10 -3.44 8.96
N GLU A 62 20.34 -2.93 8.95
CA GLU A 62 21.26 -3.13 7.81
C GLU A 62 21.40 -4.61 7.45
N LYS A 63 21.53 -5.48 8.45
CA LYS A 63 21.65 -6.93 8.26
C LYS A 63 20.41 -7.50 7.56
N ALA A 64 19.20 -7.11 7.97
CA ALA A 64 17.96 -7.53 7.33
C ALA A 64 17.88 -7.10 5.86
N ILE A 65 18.18 -5.82 5.57
CA ILE A 65 18.10 -5.26 4.22
C ILE A 65 19.17 -5.84 3.28
N ARG A 66 20.39 -6.03 3.78
CA ARG A 66 21.45 -6.71 3.02
C ARG A 66 21.10 -8.16 2.75
N GLU A 67 20.52 -8.87 3.72
CA GLU A 67 20.09 -10.25 3.54
C GLU A 67 18.97 -10.37 2.49
N MET A 68 17.95 -9.51 2.53
CA MET A 68 16.93 -9.40 1.48
C MET A 68 17.59 -9.21 0.09
N SER A 69 18.55 -8.29 0.01
CA SER A 69 19.20 -7.88 -1.24
C SER A 69 20.16 -8.94 -1.82
N LYS A 70 20.46 -10.02 -1.10
CA LYS A 70 21.22 -11.18 -1.61
C LYS A 70 20.38 -12.08 -2.51
N HIS A 71 19.09 -12.25 -2.18
CA HIS A 71 18.25 -13.28 -2.79
C HIS A 71 17.33 -12.74 -3.89
N VAL A 72 17.17 -11.42 -3.97
CA VAL A 72 16.21 -10.77 -4.89
C VAL A 72 16.86 -9.57 -5.57
N LYS A 73 16.72 -9.48 -6.90
CA LYS A 73 17.34 -8.43 -7.71
C LYS A 73 16.82 -7.03 -7.37
N HIS A 74 15.51 -6.90 -7.14
CA HIS A 74 14.82 -5.66 -6.79
C HIS A 74 13.86 -5.92 -5.63
N PRO A 75 14.35 -5.93 -4.36
CA PRO A 75 13.48 -6.19 -3.22
C PRO A 75 12.48 -5.03 -3.03
N ILE A 76 11.21 -5.34 -2.79
CA ILE A 76 10.21 -4.33 -2.40
C ILE A 76 10.31 -4.14 -0.88
N ILE A 77 10.64 -2.94 -0.43
CA ILE A 77 10.89 -2.65 0.99
C ILE A 77 10.14 -1.38 1.39
N PHE A 78 9.03 -1.55 2.13
CA PHE A 78 8.11 -0.47 2.46
C PHE A 78 8.09 -0.22 3.97
N PRO A 79 8.88 0.75 4.49
CA PRO A 79 8.80 1.16 5.89
C PRO A 79 7.66 2.18 6.06
N ILE A 80 6.43 1.70 6.34
CA ILE A 80 5.20 2.50 6.24
C ILE A 80 4.69 3.02 7.59
N SER A 81 5.38 2.75 8.68
CA SER A 81 5.00 3.27 10.00
C SER A 81 5.00 4.80 10.04
N ASN A 82 3.93 5.36 10.61
CA ASN A 82 3.69 6.80 10.75
C ASN A 82 3.70 7.23 12.23
N PRO A 83 4.15 8.45 12.57
CA PRO A 83 4.79 9.43 11.69
C PRO A 83 6.24 9.03 11.34
N THR A 84 6.96 9.87 10.58
CA THR A 84 8.35 9.65 10.13
C THR A 84 9.32 9.14 11.21
N THR A 85 9.11 9.47 12.49
CA THR A 85 9.93 9.02 13.63
C THR A 85 9.75 7.55 13.99
N LEU A 86 8.66 6.91 13.57
CA LEU A 86 8.34 5.49 13.83
C LEU A 86 8.66 4.56 12.65
N MET A 87 9.15 5.12 11.55
CA MET A 87 9.52 4.40 10.34
C MET A 87 10.62 3.36 10.59
N GLU A 88 10.46 2.15 10.05
CA GLU A 88 11.32 1.00 10.34
C GLU A 88 12.81 1.22 9.96
N ALA A 89 13.06 1.96 8.87
CA ALA A 89 14.36 2.51 8.46
C ALA A 89 14.14 3.68 7.50
N LYS A 90 15.09 4.62 7.43
CA LYS A 90 15.01 5.73 6.48
C LYS A 90 15.30 5.25 5.05
N PRO A 91 14.67 5.80 4.01
CA PRO A 91 14.95 5.42 2.62
C PRO A 91 16.42 5.53 2.23
N VAL A 92 17.15 6.54 2.72
CA VAL A 92 18.59 6.68 2.48
C VAL A 92 19.39 5.48 3.00
N GLN A 93 19.00 4.92 4.14
CA GLN A 93 19.64 3.73 4.71
C GLN A 93 19.31 2.48 3.88
N ILE A 94 18.03 2.31 3.53
CA ILE A 94 17.60 1.19 2.68
C ILE A 94 18.28 1.25 1.31
N ASP A 95 18.43 2.45 0.75
CA ASP A 95 19.12 2.68 -0.51
C ASP A 95 20.57 2.21 -0.45
N GLU A 96 21.31 2.68 0.56
CA GLU A 96 22.70 2.30 0.81
C GLU A 96 22.85 0.78 1.04
N TRP A 97 22.04 0.22 1.95
CA TRP A 97 22.14 -1.19 2.33
C TRP A 97 21.73 -2.15 1.21
N SER A 98 20.84 -1.70 0.30
CA SER A 98 20.43 -2.47 -0.87
C SER A 98 21.30 -2.22 -2.12
N ASN A 99 22.31 -1.35 -2.04
CA ASN A 99 23.07 -0.86 -3.20
C ASN A 99 22.17 -0.29 -4.32
N GLY A 100 21.16 0.50 -3.93
CA GLY A 100 20.23 1.15 -4.86
C GLY A 100 19.24 0.21 -5.55
N LYS A 101 19.11 -1.04 -5.08
CA LYS A 101 18.25 -2.06 -5.70
C LYS A 101 16.80 -2.02 -5.23
N ALA A 102 16.56 -1.53 -4.01
CA ALA A 102 15.25 -1.60 -3.38
C ALA A 102 14.22 -0.69 -4.07
N LEU A 103 13.02 -1.23 -4.27
CA LEU A 103 11.83 -0.47 -4.61
C LEU A 103 11.14 -0.05 -3.30
N MET A 104 10.96 1.25 -3.09
CA MET A 104 10.55 1.80 -1.81
C MET A 104 9.29 2.67 -1.93
N ALA A 105 8.42 2.54 -0.94
CA ALA A 105 7.34 3.47 -0.66
C ALA A 105 7.21 3.61 0.86
N THR A 106 6.86 4.81 1.33
CA THR A 106 6.89 5.17 2.75
C THR A 106 5.53 5.67 3.22
N GLY A 107 5.23 5.57 4.51
CA GLY A 107 3.93 6.03 5.04
C GLY A 107 3.82 7.56 5.11
N SER A 108 4.93 8.21 5.46
CA SER A 108 5.05 9.66 5.63
C SER A 108 5.82 10.28 4.46
N PRO A 109 5.52 11.52 4.04
CA PRO A 109 6.20 12.15 2.92
C PRO A 109 7.67 12.45 3.29
N LEU A 110 8.55 12.33 2.32
CA LEU A 110 9.99 12.59 2.46
C LEU A 110 10.51 13.32 1.21
N PRO A 111 11.56 14.15 1.35
CA PRO A 111 12.24 14.69 0.18
C PRO A 111 12.85 13.54 -0.66
N PRO A 112 13.05 13.76 -1.98
CA PRO A 112 13.79 12.81 -2.81
C PRO A 112 15.17 12.50 -2.24
N LEU A 113 15.66 11.28 -2.44
CA LEU A 113 17.05 10.93 -2.10
C LEU A 113 17.97 11.21 -3.28
N THR A 114 19.25 11.48 -3.01
CA THR A 114 20.26 11.62 -4.08
C THR A 114 20.97 10.29 -4.29
N ARG A 115 20.84 9.69 -5.48
CA ARG A 115 21.54 8.47 -5.89
C ARG A 115 22.36 8.76 -7.15
N ASN A 116 23.69 8.58 -7.08
CA ASN A 116 24.60 8.81 -8.21
C ASN A 116 24.43 10.20 -8.86
N GLY A 117 24.21 11.24 -8.06
CA GLY A 117 24.01 12.61 -8.53
C GLY A 117 22.63 12.90 -9.14
N LYS A 118 21.69 11.94 -9.10
CA LYS A 118 20.30 12.12 -9.51
C LYS A 118 19.37 12.10 -8.32
N GLU A 119 18.30 12.87 -8.37
CA GLU A 119 17.20 12.74 -7.42
C GLU A 119 16.40 11.47 -7.73
N TYR A 120 15.97 10.77 -6.68
CA TYR A 120 15.15 9.57 -6.75
C TYR A 120 13.97 9.76 -5.81
N VAL A 121 12.77 9.84 -6.39
CA VAL A 121 11.55 10.10 -5.62
C VAL A 121 11.09 8.83 -4.90
N ILE A 122 10.81 8.95 -3.59
CA ILE A 122 10.21 7.88 -2.80
C ILE A 122 8.71 8.13 -2.68
N SER A 123 7.90 7.27 -3.29
CA SER A 123 6.45 7.37 -3.22
C SER A 123 5.91 7.30 -1.80
N GLN A 124 4.84 8.05 -1.53
CA GLN A 124 4.10 7.94 -0.28
C GLN A 124 2.97 6.90 -0.42
N CYS A 125 3.05 5.80 0.32
CA CYS A 125 2.01 4.79 0.45
C CYS A 125 0.94 5.23 1.47
N ASN A 126 0.26 6.34 1.17
CA ASN A 126 -0.77 6.90 2.03
C ASN A 126 -2.16 6.40 1.63
N ASN A 127 -2.97 6.01 2.60
CA ASN A 127 -4.36 5.59 2.38
C ASN A 127 -5.25 6.72 1.81
N ALA A 128 -4.79 7.99 1.87
CA ALA A 128 -5.41 9.14 1.21
C ALA A 128 -5.57 8.98 -0.31
N LEU A 129 -4.80 8.10 -0.94
CA LEU A 129 -5.00 7.72 -2.36
C LEU A 129 -6.26 6.86 -2.57
N LEU A 130 -6.81 6.24 -1.52
CA LEU A 130 -7.91 5.27 -1.60
C LEU A 130 -9.19 5.72 -0.89
N TYR A 131 -9.11 6.11 0.38
CA TYR A 131 -10.31 6.30 1.20
C TYR A 131 -11.27 7.39 0.67
N PRO A 132 -10.81 8.53 0.09
CA PRO A 132 -11.72 9.52 -0.47
C PRO A 132 -12.54 8.93 -1.62
N ALA A 133 -11.89 8.24 -2.54
CA ALA A 133 -12.53 7.61 -3.69
C ALA A 133 -13.50 6.50 -3.28
N LEU A 134 -13.11 5.66 -2.32
CA LEU A 134 -13.99 4.64 -1.74
C LEU A 134 -15.23 5.27 -1.10
N GLY A 135 -15.06 6.30 -0.27
CA GLY A 135 -16.15 7.02 0.38
C GLY A 135 -17.12 7.63 -0.64
N VAL A 136 -16.60 8.33 -1.65
CA VAL A 136 -17.39 8.91 -2.74
C VAL A 136 -18.14 7.81 -3.51
N ALA A 137 -17.49 6.71 -3.88
CA ALA A 137 -18.14 5.61 -4.59
C ALA A 137 -19.28 4.96 -3.79
N CYS A 138 -19.09 4.77 -2.47
CA CYS A 138 -20.14 4.28 -1.58
C CYS A 138 -21.33 5.24 -1.52
N VAL A 139 -21.09 6.56 -1.42
CA VAL A 139 -22.16 7.58 -1.41
C VAL A 139 -22.91 7.61 -2.74
N LEU A 140 -22.19 7.58 -3.86
CA LEU A 140 -22.75 7.67 -5.21
C LEU A 140 -23.56 6.42 -5.59
N SER A 141 -23.08 5.22 -5.25
CA SER A 141 -23.81 3.97 -5.47
C SER A 141 -24.92 3.72 -4.45
N ARG A 142 -24.87 4.40 -3.30
CA ARG A 142 -25.70 4.13 -2.12
C ARG A 142 -25.64 2.66 -1.69
N CYS A 143 -24.49 2.02 -1.87
CA CYS A 143 -24.30 0.63 -1.43
C CYS A 143 -24.51 0.53 0.09
N LYS A 144 -25.17 -0.54 0.54
CA LYS A 144 -25.35 -0.81 1.97
C LYS A 144 -24.06 -1.29 2.64
N LEU A 145 -23.22 -1.97 1.87
CA LEU A 145 -21.96 -2.56 2.31
C LEU A 145 -20.90 -2.28 1.24
N LEU A 146 -19.69 -1.93 1.70
CA LEU A 146 -18.51 -1.93 0.86
C LEU A 146 -17.97 -3.37 0.79
N SER A 147 -18.02 -3.99 -0.39
CA SER A 147 -17.59 -5.38 -0.56
C SER A 147 -16.07 -5.51 -0.72
N ASP A 148 -15.54 -6.71 -0.48
CA ASP A 148 -14.13 -7.03 -0.76
C ASP A 148 -13.79 -6.84 -2.24
N GLY A 149 -14.74 -7.13 -3.14
CA GLY A 149 -14.57 -6.89 -4.57
C GLY A 149 -14.43 -5.41 -4.90
N MET A 150 -15.23 -4.54 -4.28
CA MET A 150 -15.10 -3.08 -4.42
C MET A 150 -13.75 -2.57 -3.89
N LEU A 151 -13.28 -3.08 -2.74
CA LEU A 151 -11.95 -2.76 -2.19
C LEU A 151 -10.81 -3.21 -3.12
N LYS A 152 -10.94 -4.41 -3.69
CA LYS A 152 -9.98 -4.91 -4.69
C LYS A 152 -10.00 -4.06 -5.95
N ALA A 153 -11.18 -3.72 -6.48
CA ALA A 153 -11.32 -2.87 -7.65
C ALA A 153 -10.67 -1.50 -7.45
N ALA A 154 -10.79 -0.93 -6.25
CA ALA A 154 -10.11 0.31 -5.91
C ALA A 154 -8.58 0.17 -5.93
N SER A 155 -8.06 -0.94 -5.40
CA SER A 155 -6.61 -1.23 -5.38
C SER A 155 -6.05 -1.48 -6.78
N ASP A 156 -6.76 -2.26 -7.60
CA ASP A 156 -6.41 -2.49 -9.00
C ASP A 156 -6.46 -1.19 -9.81
N ALA A 157 -7.44 -0.31 -9.53
CA ALA A 157 -7.56 0.99 -10.17
C ALA A 157 -6.39 1.90 -9.82
N LEU A 158 -5.97 1.97 -8.55
CA LEU A 158 -4.78 2.73 -8.18
C LEU A 158 -3.53 2.23 -8.92
N ALA A 159 -3.35 0.91 -9.06
CA ALA A 159 -2.23 0.31 -9.77
C ALA A 159 -2.22 0.61 -11.29
N THR A 160 -3.35 1.04 -11.86
CA THR A 160 -3.54 1.30 -13.29
C THR A 160 -3.81 2.78 -13.60
N VAL A 161 -3.55 3.67 -12.63
CA VAL A 161 -3.60 5.12 -12.84
C VAL A 161 -2.65 5.52 -13.98
N PRO A 162 -3.06 6.44 -14.90
CA PRO A 162 -2.18 6.91 -15.96
C PRO A 162 -0.85 7.44 -15.44
N ARG A 163 0.25 7.07 -16.10
CA ARG A 163 1.62 7.48 -15.71
C ARG A 163 1.82 9.00 -15.73
N SER A 164 1.01 9.75 -16.47
CA SER A 164 1.01 11.22 -16.45
C SER A 164 0.66 11.83 -15.08
N LEU A 165 0.10 11.06 -14.15
CA LEU A 165 -0.22 11.53 -12.78
C LEU A 165 0.89 11.21 -11.77
N PHE A 166 2.02 10.66 -12.22
CA PHE A 166 3.19 10.37 -11.40
C PHE A 166 4.20 11.51 -11.51
N VAL A 167 4.92 11.78 -10.42
CA VAL A 167 5.95 12.83 -10.36
C VAL A 167 7.27 12.42 -11.01
N ALA A 168 7.53 11.11 -11.12
CA ALA A 168 8.72 10.55 -11.73
C ALA A 168 8.45 9.14 -12.28
N ASP A 169 9.25 8.69 -13.24
CA ASP A 169 9.09 7.37 -13.87
C ASP A 169 9.33 6.22 -12.89
N GLU A 170 10.26 6.41 -11.93
CA GLU A 170 10.56 5.42 -10.89
C GLU A 170 9.52 5.33 -9.77
N ALA A 171 8.61 6.31 -9.69
CA ALA A 171 7.64 6.37 -8.60
C ALA A 171 6.68 5.17 -8.69
N LEU A 172 6.47 4.54 -7.53
CA LEU A 172 5.62 3.35 -7.40
C LEU A 172 4.13 3.70 -7.30
N LEU A 173 3.82 4.93 -6.87
CA LEU A 173 2.47 5.46 -6.70
C LEU A 173 2.37 6.86 -7.32
N PRO A 174 1.16 7.25 -7.78
CA PRO A 174 0.93 8.58 -8.34
C PRO A 174 1.04 9.67 -7.27
N ASP A 175 1.19 10.92 -7.70
CA ASP A 175 1.34 12.06 -6.80
C ASP A 175 0.01 12.47 -6.16
N LEU A 176 0.02 12.77 -4.86
CA LEU A 176 -1.16 13.27 -4.14
C LEU A 176 -1.63 14.64 -4.65
N ASP A 177 -0.78 15.41 -5.33
CA ASP A 177 -1.19 16.65 -6.00
C ASP A 177 -2.23 16.41 -7.11
N ASN A 178 -2.26 15.19 -7.67
CA ASN A 178 -3.26 14.74 -8.64
C ASN A 178 -4.41 13.95 -7.99
N ALA A 179 -4.64 14.10 -6.68
CA ALA A 179 -5.59 13.27 -5.91
C ALA A 179 -7.01 13.29 -6.49
N ARG A 180 -7.43 14.38 -7.14
CA ARG A 180 -8.77 14.49 -7.73
C ARG A 180 -8.92 13.57 -8.96
N GLU A 181 -7.98 13.63 -9.89
CA GLU A 181 -7.92 12.79 -11.08
C GLU A 181 -7.74 11.31 -10.71
N ILE A 182 -6.87 11.03 -9.72
CA ILE A 182 -6.68 9.68 -9.16
C ILE A 182 -8.00 9.18 -8.56
N SER A 183 -8.68 10.00 -7.77
CA SER A 183 -9.94 9.64 -7.14
C SER A 183 -11.04 9.35 -8.17
N ARG A 184 -11.14 10.14 -9.24
CA ARG A 184 -12.09 9.88 -10.35
C ARG A 184 -11.89 8.51 -10.97
N HIS A 185 -10.64 8.16 -11.26
CA HIS A 185 -10.26 6.87 -11.84
C HIS A 185 -10.66 5.70 -10.92
N ILE A 186 -10.39 5.85 -9.62
CA ILE A 186 -10.74 4.83 -8.62
C ILE A 186 -12.27 4.75 -8.41
N VAL A 187 -12.97 5.88 -8.28
CA VAL A 187 -14.45 5.93 -8.15
C VAL A 187 -15.11 5.21 -9.32
N PHE A 188 -14.65 5.48 -10.55
CA PHE A 188 -15.16 4.81 -11.75
C PHE A 188 -15.05 3.29 -11.64
N ALA A 189 -13.88 2.76 -11.28
CA ALA A 189 -13.68 1.32 -11.12
C ALA A 189 -14.54 0.72 -10.00
N VAL A 190 -14.64 1.40 -8.86
CA VAL A 190 -15.44 0.94 -7.71
C VAL A 190 -16.93 0.93 -8.03
N LEU A 191 -17.44 1.94 -8.74
CA LEU A 191 -18.84 1.98 -9.19
C LEU A 191 -19.12 0.87 -10.21
N LYS A 192 -18.22 0.60 -11.15
CA LYS A 192 -18.34 -0.55 -12.08
C LYS A 192 -18.44 -1.87 -11.31
N GLN A 193 -17.62 -2.06 -10.28
CA GLN A 193 -17.69 -3.23 -9.43
C GLN A 193 -19.01 -3.31 -8.65
N ALA A 194 -19.48 -2.19 -8.09
CA ALA A 194 -20.77 -2.12 -7.40
C ALA A 194 -21.96 -2.47 -8.31
N ILE A 195 -21.94 -2.05 -9.58
CA ILE A 195 -22.94 -2.45 -10.58
C ILE A 195 -22.86 -3.96 -10.84
N SER A 196 -21.65 -4.48 -11.06
CA SER A 196 -21.42 -5.91 -11.35
C SER A 196 -21.87 -6.83 -10.23
N GLU A 197 -21.73 -6.39 -8.97
CA GLU A 197 -22.12 -7.16 -7.79
C GLU A 197 -23.57 -6.90 -7.34
N GLY A 198 -24.31 -6.02 -8.03
CA GLY A 198 -25.65 -5.62 -7.64
C GLY A 198 -25.71 -4.86 -6.30
N MET A 199 -24.61 -4.22 -5.90
CA MET A 199 -24.48 -3.47 -4.65
C MET A 199 -25.02 -2.03 -4.75
N SER A 200 -25.10 -1.47 -5.96
CA SER A 200 -25.66 -0.14 -6.17
C SER A 200 -27.19 -0.16 -6.04
N THR A 201 -27.75 0.74 -5.23
CA THR A 201 -29.21 0.96 -5.18
C THR A 201 -29.64 2.13 -6.06
N VAL A 202 -28.69 2.80 -6.71
CA VAL A 202 -28.91 3.85 -7.70
C VAL A 202 -28.74 3.26 -9.10
N ASP A 203 -29.58 3.67 -10.04
CA ASP A 203 -29.41 3.33 -11.46
C ASP A 203 -28.25 4.15 -12.04
N LEU A 204 -27.05 3.56 -11.99
CA LEU A 204 -25.82 4.15 -12.50
C LEU A 204 -25.70 3.92 -14.02
N PRO A 205 -25.16 4.88 -14.79
CA PRO A 205 -24.87 4.66 -16.20
C PRO A 205 -24.00 3.42 -16.41
N LYS A 206 -24.44 2.53 -17.33
CA LYS A 206 -23.70 1.29 -17.64
C LYS A 206 -22.59 1.48 -18.67
N ASP A 207 -22.75 2.50 -19.53
CA ASP A 207 -21.75 2.93 -20.50
C ASP A 207 -20.62 3.68 -19.81
N ASP A 208 -19.38 3.38 -20.20
CA ASP A 208 -18.18 3.86 -19.50
C ASP A 208 -17.98 5.37 -19.67
N ALA A 209 -18.26 5.92 -20.86
CA ALA A 209 -18.12 7.36 -21.11
C ALA A 209 -19.14 8.15 -20.28
N LYS A 210 -20.41 7.71 -20.32
CA LYS A 210 -21.48 8.32 -19.53
C LYS A 210 -21.25 8.21 -18.02
N LEU A 211 -20.71 7.09 -17.53
CA LEU A 211 -20.42 6.94 -16.11
C LEU A 211 -19.32 7.91 -15.65
N LYS A 212 -18.28 8.12 -16.47
CA LYS A 212 -17.22 9.10 -16.17
C LYS A 212 -17.76 10.54 -16.11
N GLU A 213 -18.57 10.93 -17.08
CA GLU A 213 -19.25 12.24 -17.09
C GLU A 213 -20.14 12.40 -15.85
N TRP A 214 -20.95 11.40 -15.55
CA TRP A 214 -21.86 11.38 -14.40
C TRP A 214 -21.15 11.53 -13.05
N ILE A 215 -19.93 10.97 -12.91
CA ILE A 215 -19.07 11.15 -11.73
C ILE A 215 -18.62 12.61 -11.62
N ILE A 216 -18.09 13.18 -12.71
CA ILE A 216 -17.56 14.55 -12.74
C ILE A 216 -18.66 15.56 -12.37
N GLU A 217 -19.88 15.39 -12.90
CA GLU A 217 -21.03 16.26 -12.61
C GLU A 217 -21.42 16.29 -11.12
N ARG A 218 -21.09 15.25 -10.36
CA ARG A 218 -21.46 15.11 -8.94
C ARG A 218 -20.35 15.51 -7.98
N GLU A 219 -19.19 15.86 -8.51
CA GLU A 219 -18.11 16.35 -7.66
C GLU A 219 -18.42 17.74 -7.14
N TRP A 220 -18.11 17.94 -5.86
CA TRP A 220 -18.12 19.27 -5.28
C TRP A 220 -16.93 20.08 -5.82
N ASN A 221 -17.21 21.32 -6.24
CA ASN A 221 -16.20 22.29 -6.61
C ASN A 221 -16.15 23.40 -5.55
N PRO A 222 -14.95 23.78 -5.07
CA PRO A 222 -14.77 24.82 -4.04
C PRO A 222 -14.99 26.25 -4.57
N GLU A 223 -15.62 26.42 -5.72
CA GLU A 223 -15.97 27.73 -6.26
C GLU A 223 -17.11 28.33 -5.44
N TYR A 224 -16.97 29.59 -5.03
CA TYR A 224 -18.04 30.30 -4.36
C TYR A 224 -19.30 30.31 -5.22
N ARG A 225 -20.44 29.97 -4.61
CA ARG A 225 -21.74 30.09 -5.24
C ARG A 225 -22.22 31.53 -5.08
N ASN A 226 -22.92 32.06 -6.08
CA ASN A 226 -23.67 33.29 -5.92
C ASN A 226 -24.85 33.01 -4.97
N PHE A 227 -24.92 33.74 -3.87
CA PHE A 227 -26.12 33.80 -3.04
C PHE A 227 -27.02 34.91 -3.56
N VAL A 228 -28.33 34.66 -3.57
CA VAL A 228 -29.38 35.67 -3.84
C VAL A 228 -29.94 36.15 -2.52
#